data_AF-A0AB34YWD3-F1
#
_entry.id   AF-A0AB34YWD3-F1
#
_cell.length_a   1.000
_cell.length_b   1.000
_cell.length_c   1.000
_cell.angle_alpha   90.00
_cell.angle_beta   90.00
_cell.angle_gamma   90.00
#
_symmetry.space_group_name_H-M   'P 1'
#
loop_
_entity.id
_entity.type
_entity.pdbx_description
1 polymer ?
#
loop_
_entity_poly.entity_id
_entity_poly.type
_entity_poly.pdbx_seq_one_letter_code
_entity_poly.pdbx_strand_id
1 'polypeptide(L)' 'MTEQTNPRVTEAARWLATTPTDQKPHPIIPALRRRFGLTMLEATLAAAESVLIQARAN' A
#
# COMPACT_ATOMS: atom_id res chain seq x y z
N MET A 1 -21.20 10.30 0.71
CA MET A 1 -20.64 9.13 0.01
C MET A 1 -19.58 8.57 0.93
N THR A 2 -19.90 7.56 1.73
CA THR A 2 -18.93 7.00 2.68
C THR A 2 -17.81 6.37 1.87
N GLU A 3 -16.62 6.97 1.89
CA GLU A 3 -15.40 6.36 1.40
C GLU A 3 -15.23 5.05 2.18
N GLN A 4 -15.72 3.96 1.61
CA GLN A 4 -15.47 2.61 2.08
C GLN A 4 -14.01 2.31 1.73
N THR A 5 -13.10 2.97 2.44
CA THR A 5 -11.67 2.72 2.33
C THR A 5 -11.47 1.30 2.85
N ASN A 6 -11.22 0.37 1.94
CA ASN A 6 -10.99 -1.02 2.31
C ASN A 6 -9.84 -1.05 3.33
N PRO A 7 -10.06 -1.57 4.56
CA PRO A 7 -9.04 -1.54 5.61
C PRO A 7 -7.74 -2.23 5.19
N ARG A 8 -7.82 -3.22 4.29
CA ARG A 8 -6.65 -3.92 3.74
C ARG A 8 -5.78 -3.02 2.86
N VAL A 9 -6.39 -2.07 2.13
CA VAL A 9 -5.66 -1.09 1.31
C VAL A 9 -4.90 -0.13 2.22
N THR A 10 -5.54 0.37 3.27
CA THR A 10 -4.90 1.24 4.26
C THR A 10 -3.75 0.54 4.99
N GLU A 11 -3.95 -0.72 5.38
CA GLU A 11 -2.91 -1.55 6.00
C GLU A 11 -1.72 -1.75 5.07
N ALA A 12 -1.98 -2.15 3.81
CA ALA A 12 -0.94 -2.33 2.79
C ALA A 12 -0.17 -1.04 2.51
N ALA A 13 -0.85 0.10 2.45
CA ALA A 13 -0.24 1.41 2.24
C ALA A 13 0.68 1.81 3.40
N ARG A 14 0.22 1.64 4.65
CA ARG A 14 1.02 1.91 5.85
C ARG A 14 2.22 0.99 5.94
N TRP A 15 2.03 -0.29 5.66
CA TRP A 15 3.11 -1.26 5.63
C TRP A 15 4.17 -0.84 4.60
N LEU A 16 3.76 -0.48 3.38
CA LEU A 16 4.69 -0.05 2.34
C LEU A 16 5.38 1.30 2.65
N ALA A 17 4.68 2.22 3.32
CA ALA A 17 5.23 3.51 3.72
C ALA A 17 6.27 3.42 4.85
N THR A 18 6.10 2.45 5.75
CA THR A 18 7.00 2.21 6.89
C THR A 18 8.11 1.22 6.57
N THR A 19 7.97 0.43 5.50
CA THR A 19 9.00 -0.52 5.07
C THR A 19 10.20 0.23 4.46
N PRO A 20 11.42 0.02 4.98
CA PRO A 20 12.65 0.57 4.40
C PRO A 20 12.84 0.17 2.92
N THR A 21 13.42 1.06 2.11
CA THR A 21 13.55 0.87 0.65
C THR A 21 14.36 -0.38 0.27
N ASP A 22 15.36 -0.74 1.07
CA ASP A 22 16.18 -1.96 0.96
C ASP A 22 15.39 -3.25 1.22
N GLN A 23 14.29 -3.17 1.97
CA GLN A 23 13.41 -4.30 2.29
C GLN A 23 12.13 -4.32 1.43
N LYS A 24 11.94 -3.35 0.53
CA LYS A 24 10.75 -3.30 -0.33
C LYS A 24 10.78 -4.46 -1.33
N PRO A 25 9.71 -5.26 -1.41
CA PRO A 25 9.65 -6.36 -2.37
C PRO A 25 9.50 -5.81 -3.78
N HIS A 26 10.31 -6.33 -4.69
CA HIS A 26 10.23 -6.01 -6.12
C HIS A 26 9.77 -7.27 -6.88
N PRO A 27 8.63 -7.24 -7.59
CA PRO A 27 7.75 -6.09 -7.84
C PRO A 27 6.71 -5.85 -6.71
N ILE A 28 6.43 -4.58 -6.40
CA ILE A 28 5.57 -4.16 -5.27
C ILE A 28 4.13 -4.64 -5.43
N ILE A 29 3.50 -4.39 -6.59
CA ILE A 29 2.07 -4.69 -6.80
C ILE A 29 1.76 -6.20 -6.63
N PRO A 30 2.48 -7.14 -7.27
CA PRO A 30 2.31 -8.57 -7.00
C PRO A 30 2.54 -8.97 -5.54
N ALA A 31 3.51 -8.33 -4.86
CA ALA A 31 3.79 -8.61 -3.46
C ALA A 31 2.64 -8.17 -2.55
N LEU A 32 2.08 -6.97 -2.75
CA LEU A 32 0.92 -6.47 -2.00
C LEU A 32 -0.30 -7.36 -2.22
N ARG A 33 -0.56 -7.78 -3.46
CA ARG A 33 -1.66 -8.71 -3.78
C ARG A 33 -1.52 -10.05 -3.05
N ARG A 34 -0.32 -10.65 -3.07
CA ARG A 34 -0.05 -11.93 -2.38
C ARG A 34 -0.11 -11.80 -0.86
N ARG A 35 0.38 -10.68 -0.31
CA ARG A 35 0.49 -10.48 1.14
C ARG A 35 -0.84 -10.11 1.79
N PHE A 36 -1.63 -9.26 1.15
CA PHE A 36 -2.85 -8.70 1.73
C PHE A 36 -4.14 -9.18 1.03
N GLY A 37 -4.03 -10.08 0.04
CA GLY A 37 -5.17 -10.61 -0.69
C GLY A 37 -5.93 -9.54 -1.50
N LEU A 38 -5.20 -8.52 -1.98
CA LEU A 38 -5.77 -7.38 -2.71
C LEU A 38 -5.99 -7.70 -4.18
N THR A 39 -7.00 -7.06 -4.77
CA THR A 39 -7.14 -6.95 -6.21
C THR A 39 -6.02 -6.08 -6.81
N MET A 40 -5.88 -6.09 -8.13
CA MET A 40 -4.89 -5.24 -8.80
C MET A 40 -5.15 -3.76 -8.50
N LEU A 41 -6.40 -3.30 -8.60
CA LEU A 41 -6.78 -1.91 -8.33
C LEU A 41 -6.42 -1.49 -6.89
N GLU A 42 -6.78 -2.33 -5.92
CA GLU A 42 -6.50 -2.08 -4.50
C GLU A 42 -5.01 -2.02 -4.19
N ALA A 43 -4.20 -2.87 -4.83
CA ALA A 43 -2.76 -2.84 -4.66
C ALA A 43 -2.14 -1.56 -5.26
N THR A 44 -2.65 -1.07 -6.40
CA THR A 44 -2.21 0.21 -6.97
C THR A 44 -2.60 1.39 -6.10
N LEU A 45 -3.81 1.37 -5.53
CA LEU A 45 -4.27 2.38 -4.56
C LEU A 45 -3.39 2.37 -3.31
N ALA A 46 -3.09 1.20 -2.76
CA ALA A 46 -2.20 1.06 -1.60
C ALA A 46 -0.79 1.61 -1.89
N ALA A 47 -0.28 1.37 -3.10
CA ALA A 47 1.01 1.91 -3.53
C ALA A 47 0.99 3.44 -3.59
N ALA A 48 -0.04 4.04 -4.18
CA ALA A 48 -0.21 5.50 -4.23
C ALA A 48 -0.34 6.12 -2.82
N GLU A 49 -1.20 5.54 -1.98
CA GLU A 49 -1.37 5.99 -0.59
C GLU A 49 -0.07 5.90 0.21
N SER A 50 0.75 4.88 -0.03
CA SER A 50 2.05 4.77 0.66
C SER A 50 2.97 5.97 0.39
N VAL A 51 2.94 6.52 -0.82
CA VAL A 51 3.73 7.70 -1.20
C VAL A 51 3.19 8.94 -0.50
N LEU A 52 1.86 9.08 -0.42
CA LEU A 52 1.23 10.18 0.31
C LEU A 52 1.53 10.13 1.81
N ILE A 53 1.54 8.94 2.41
CA ILE A 53 1.91 8.75 3.82
C ILE A 53 3.37 9.18 4.04
N GLN A 54 4.30 8.75 3.18
CA GLN A 54 5.71 9.16 3.26
C GLN A 54 5.87 10.68 3.10
N ALA A 55 5.16 11.29 2.15
CA ALA A 55 5.23 12.73 1.91
C ALA A 55 4.68 13.58 3.07
N ARG A 56 3.67 13.08 3.79
CA ARG A 56 3.09 13.74 4.98
C ARG A 56 3.92 13.57 6.25
N ALA A 57 4.77 12.55 6.29
CA ALA A 57 5.64 12.26 7.43
C ALA A 57 6.96 13.07 7.42
N ASN A 58 7.17 13.85 6.36
CA ASN A 58 8.30 14.74 6.14
C ASN A 58 7.88 16.20 6.37
#